data_AF-A0A932YNH2-F1
#
_entry.id   AF-A0A932YNH2-F1
#
_cell.length_a   1.000
_cell.length_b   1.000
_cell.length_c   1.000
_cell.angle_alpha   90.00
_cell.angle_beta   90.00
_cell.angle_gamma   90.00
#
_symmetry.space_group_name_H-M   'P 1'
#
loop_
_entity.id
_entity.type
_entity.pdbx_description
1 polymer ?
#
loop_
_entity_poly.entity_id
_entity_poly.type
_entity_poly.pdbx_seq_one_letter_code
_entity_poly.pdbx_strand_id
1 'polypeptide(L)' 'MSHNGGRGHGRRGKVRSRSQVLSSRNKRWTKVNNKTGRFMDQMARKGRAFKGVRMK' A
#
# COMPACT_ATOMS: atom_id res chain seq x y z
N MET A 1 4.22 27.56 7.86
CA MET A 1 3.17 26.93 8.70
C MET A 1 2.67 25.68 7.99
N SER A 2 2.79 24.49 8.61
CA SER A 2 2.35 23.22 8.02
C SER A 2 0.84 23.10 8.15
N HIS A 3 0.10 23.12 7.04
CA HIS A 3 -1.36 23.04 7.04
C HIS A 3 -1.79 21.59 7.25
N ASN A 4 -2.29 21.27 8.45
CA ASN A 4 -3.01 20.02 8.69
C ASN A 4 -4.36 20.10 7.96
N GLY A 5 -4.40 19.58 6.73
CA GLY A 5 -5.62 19.52 5.92
C GLY A 5 -6.77 18.81 6.65
N GLY A 6 -7.98 19.36 6.49
CA GLY A 6 -9.17 19.02 7.26
C GLY A 6 -9.50 17.53 7.38
N ARG A 7 -10.11 17.15 8.51
CA ARG A 7 -10.62 15.80 8.78
C ARG A 7 -11.66 15.43 7.70
N GLY A 8 -11.33 14.49 6.83
CA GLY A 8 -12.30 13.95 5.85
C GLY A 8 -11.74 13.63 4.46
N HIS A 9 -10.52 14.07 4.13
CA HIS A 9 -9.85 13.64 2.91
C HIS A 9 -9.22 12.27 3.13
N GLY A 10 -10.05 11.20 3.17
CA GLY A 10 -9.54 9.85 2.93
C GLY A 10 -8.62 9.87 1.71
N ARG A 11 -7.59 9.01 1.65
CA ARG A 11 -6.57 8.98 0.58
C ARG A 11 -7.22 8.74 -0.80
N ARG A 12 -7.83 9.76 -1.41
CA ARG A 12 -8.51 9.69 -2.70
C ARG A 12 -7.43 9.61 -3.78
N GLY A 13 -7.47 8.54 -4.59
CA GLY A 13 -6.63 8.35 -5.77
C GLY A 13 -5.45 7.38 -5.60
N LYS A 14 -4.57 7.57 -4.61
CA LYS A 14 -3.25 6.88 -4.60
C LYS A 14 -3.32 5.37 -4.43
N VAL A 15 -4.38 4.84 -3.83
CA VAL A 15 -4.47 3.41 -3.48
C VAL A 15 -5.19 2.57 -4.53
N ARG A 16 -6.09 3.14 -5.35
CA ARG A 16 -6.77 2.39 -6.43
C ARG A 16 -5.79 1.81 -7.46
N SER A 17 -4.67 2.48 -7.71
CA SER A 17 -3.64 2.01 -8.64
C SER A 17 -2.55 1.13 -7.98
N ARG A 18 -2.76 0.66 -6.75
CA ARG A 18 -1.79 -0.16 -6.02
C ARG A 18 -2.44 -1.46 -5.59
N SER A 19 -1.76 -2.56 -5.84
CA SER A 19 -2.09 -3.84 -5.23
C SER A 19 -1.02 -4.25 -4.23
N GLN A 20 -1.31 -5.24 -3.41
CA GLN A 20 -0.33 -5.88 -2.55
C GLN A 20 -0.30 -7.39 -2.78
N VAL A 21 0.90 -7.98 -2.68
CA VAL A 21 1.15 -9.41 -2.80
C VAL A 21 1.90 -9.92 -1.57
N LEU A 22 1.62 -11.14 -1.13
CA LEU A 22 2.37 -11.78 -0.05
C LEU A 22 3.64 -12.41 -0.61
N SER A 23 4.80 -11.98 -0.11
CA SER A 23 6.06 -12.61 -0.47
C SER A 23 6.19 -13.96 0.24
N SER A 24 6.36 -15.04 -0.53
CA SER A 24 6.53 -16.40 0.00
C SER A 24 7.80 -16.57 0.84
N ARG A 25 8.87 -15.81 0.51
CA ARG A 25 10.20 -15.91 1.14
C ARG A 25 10.24 -15.37 2.57
N ASN A 26 9.64 -14.20 2.81
CA ASN A 26 9.70 -13.54 4.11
C ASN A 26 8.32 -13.37 4.78
N LYS A 27 7.25 -13.84 4.13
CA LYS A 27 5.86 -13.74 4.58
C LYS A 27 5.44 -12.30 4.92
N ARG A 28 5.99 -11.31 4.20
CA ARG A 28 5.62 -9.91 4.31
C ARG A 28 4.83 -9.48 3.07
N TRP A 29 3.91 -8.56 3.28
CA TRP A 29 3.13 -7.96 2.21
C TRP A 29 3.95 -6.89 1.50
N THR A 30 3.95 -6.91 0.17
CA THR A 30 4.68 -5.92 -0.65
C THR A 30 3.68 -5.20 -1.55
N LYS A 31 3.72 -3.86 -1.55
CA LYS A 31 2.97 -3.03 -2.50
C LYS A 31 3.59 -3.11 -3.87
N VAL A 32 2.73 -3.26 -4.86
CA VAL A 32 3.05 -3.28 -6.28
C VAL A 32 2.25 -2.18 -6.96
N ASN A 33 2.90 -1.46 -7.87
CA ASN A 33 2.21 -0.53 -8.74
C ASN A 33 1.46 -1.31 -9.83
N ASN A 34 0.13 -1.17 -9.92
CA ASN A 34 -0.65 -1.89 -10.93
C ASN A 34 -0.41 -1.40 -12.36
N LYS A 35 0.10 -0.18 -12.55
CA LYS A 35 0.38 0.38 -13.88
C LYS A 35 1.74 -0.07 -14.41
N THR A 36 2.75 -0.17 -13.54
CA THR A 36 4.14 -0.45 -13.95
C THR A 36 4.65 -1.82 -13.51
N GLY A 37 3.90 -2.55 -12.68
CA GLY A 37 4.31 -3.84 -12.11
C GLY A 37 5.46 -3.77 -11.10
N ARG A 38 6.00 -2.58 -10.83
CA ARG A 38 7.16 -2.40 -9.95
C ARG A 38 6.79 -2.56 -8.47
N PHE A 39 7.68 -3.22 -7.72
CA PHE A 39 7.64 -3.22 -6.26
C PHE A 39 7.91 -1.80 -5.74
N MET A 40 7.09 -1.36 -4.78
CA MET A 40 7.20 0.00 -4.24
C MET A 40 7.67 0.01 -2.80
N ASP A 41 7.05 -0.82 -1.95
CA ASP A 41 7.22 -0.74 -0.51
C ASP A 41 6.87 -2.08 0.13
N GLN A 42 7.58 -2.46 1.18
CA GLN A 42 7.38 -3.71 1.88
C GLN A 42 6.88 -3.46 3.30
N MET A 43 5.88 -4.23 3.73
CA MET A 43 5.37 -4.14 5.08
C MET A 43 6.45 -4.61 6.05
N ALA A 44 6.79 -3.74 7.00
CA ALA A 44 7.73 -4.06 8.07
C ALA A 44 7.26 -5.24 8.94
N ARG A 45 5.95 -5.31 9.22
CA ARG A 45 5.34 -6.40 10.01
C ARG A 45 5.01 -7.60 9.14
N LYS A 46 5.50 -8.77 9.55
CA LYS A 46 5.19 -10.08 8.94
C LYS A 46 3.70 -10.40 9.10
N GLY A 47 3.09 -11.01 8.09
CA GLY A 47 1.68 -11.43 8.10
C GLY A 47 0.64 -10.31 8.02
N ARG A 48 1.03 -9.03 8.15
CA ARG A 48 0.09 -7.92 8.16
C ARG A 48 0.01 -7.22 6.82
N ALA A 49 -1.18 -7.14 6.25
CA ALA A 49 -1.43 -6.42 5.00
C ALA A 49 -1.44 -4.89 5.21
N PHE A 50 -1.14 -4.14 4.16
CA PHE A 50 -1.32 -2.70 4.16
C PHE A 50 -2.80 -2.34 4.22
N LYS A 51 -3.18 -1.50 5.19
CA LYS A 51 -4.56 -1.02 5.32
C LYS A 51 -4.99 -0.25 4.07
N GLY A 52 -6.13 -0.66 3.51
CA GLY A 52 -6.77 -0.01 2.36
C GLY A 52 -6.16 -0.33 1.00
N VAL A 53 -5.13 -1.18 0.90
CA VAL A 53 -4.55 -1.63 -0.38
C VAL A 53 -5.22 -2.94 -0.80
N ARG A 54 -5.64 -3.04 -2.07
CA ARG A 54 -6.27 -4.25 -2.60
C ARG A 54 -5.25 -5.40 -2.66
N MET A 55 -5.63 -6.58 -2.19
CA MET A 55 -4.87 -7.81 -2.45
C MET A 55 -5.00 -8.17 -3.93
N LYS A 56 -3.88 -8.47 -4.59
CA LYS A 56 -3.92 -9.05 -5.94
C LYS A 56 -4.33 -10.51 -5.85
#